data_AF-A0A975T0M5-F1
#
_entry.id   AF-A0A975T0M5-F1
#
_cell.length_a   1.000
_cell.length_b   1.000
_cell.length_c   1.000
_cell.angle_alpha   90.00
_cell.angle_beta   90.00
_cell.angle_gamma   90.00
#
_symmetry.space_group_name_H-M   'P 1'
#
loop_
_entity.id
_entity.type
_entity.pdbx_description
1 polymer ?
#
loop_
_entity_poly.entity_id
_entity_poly.type
_entity_poly.pdbx_seq_one_letter_code
_entity_poly.pdbx_strand_id
1 'polypeptide(L)'
;MNESFWREQLERAARAEAGPEVDVRADVARGRVRLRQRRVAVGGAALLVAGVVLGGGLALGAGGSGQAGPVPVGPGPTATATYHEPDVTIEPSASPATATATASGDARTARLRATLEQDWSSPEDIPFKAWRSELFATTRSVLDPSGTHLDYASAGLTAGYDDQGVGLGVKLGWSRPGSPGLGLVEVEVSNEGGSDQDQCVSLGGFGCPRTVDVGGTTMRVGEGDAGEFVVLHRRPDGVRVLVLVNPLFGNNSTTPVAGIGVGPRDAYRLVQDDRLDLPE
;
A
#
# COMPACT_ATOMS: atom_id res chain seq x y z
N MET A 1 25.99 -6.71 33.75
CA MET A 1 25.20 -7.74 33.04
C MET A 1 26.11 -8.32 31.95
N ASN A 2 26.42 -9.61 32.00
CA ASN A 2 27.49 -10.24 31.20
C ASN A 2 26.98 -10.67 29.81
N GLU A 3 27.78 -10.47 28.76
CA GLU A 3 27.54 -10.88 27.37
C GLU A 3 27.16 -12.36 27.22
N SER A 4 27.67 -13.23 28.11
CA SER A 4 27.33 -14.66 28.12
C SER A 4 25.85 -14.92 28.40
N PHE A 5 25.20 -14.09 29.22
CA PHE A 5 23.77 -14.22 29.55
C PHE A 5 22.88 -13.92 28.35
N TRP A 6 23.23 -12.90 27.54
CA TRP A 6 22.48 -12.54 26.34
C TRP A 6 22.63 -13.58 25.24
N ARG A 7 23.85 -14.12 25.07
CA ARG A 7 24.10 -15.18 24.09
C ARG A 7 23.28 -16.44 24.41
N GLU A 8 23.20 -16.81 25.69
CA GLU A 8 22.40 -17.95 26.13
C GLU A 8 20.89 -17.72 26.00
N GLN A 9 20.40 -16.50 26.25
CA GLN A 9 19.00 -16.15 26.04
C GLN A 9 18.61 -16.13 24.56
N LEU A 10 19.49 -15.62 23.68
CA LEU A 10 19.26 -15.60 22.24
C LEU A 10 19.27 -17.01 21.64
N GLU A 11 20.19 -17.88 22.05
CA GLU A 11 20.19 -19.28 21.62
C GLU A 11 18.98 -20.07 22.12
N ARG A 12 18.44 -19.70 23.30
CA ARG A 12 17.24 -20.31 23.87
C ARG A 12 15.98 -19.82 23.14
N ALA A 13 15.93 -18.55 22.76
CA ALA A 13 14.85 -17.98 21.93
C ALA A 13 14.86 -18.59 20.51
N ALA A 14 16.03 -18.66 19.86
CA ALA A 14 16.17 -19.24 18.53
C ALA A 14 15.81 -20.74 18.47
N ARG A 15 15.99 -21.49 19.56
CA ARG A 15 15.54 -22.89 19.66
C ARG A 15 14.04 -23.04 19.98
N ALA A 16 13.44 -22.03 20.61
CA ALA A 16 12.00 -22.01 20.87
C ALA A 16 11.18 -21.60 19.64
N GLU A 17 11.81 -20.92 18.67
CA GLU A 17 11.20 -20.44 17.43
C GLU A 17 11.37 -21.42 16.26
N ALA A 18 11.10 -22.71 16.49
CA ALA A 18 10.70 -23.57 15.39
C ALA A 18 9.30 -23.12 14.94
N GLY A 19 9.26 -22.07 14.11
CA GLY A 19 8.03 -21.57 13.50
C GLY A 19 7.29 -22.74 12.84
N PRO A 20 5.95 -22.71 12.80
CA PRO A 20 5.18 -23.79 12.20
C PRO A 20 5.70 -24.03 10.79
N GLU A 21 6.04 -25.29 10.49
CA GLU A 21 6.55 -25.69 9.18
C GLU A 21 5.50 -25.30 8.13
N VAL A 22 5.81 -24.24 7.38
CA VAL A 22 4.92 -23.72 6.35
C VAL A 22 5.00 -24.69 5.18
N ASP A 23 3.96 -25.51 5.01
CA ASP A 23 3.83 -26.34 3.83
C ASP A 23 3.59 -25.45 2.60
N VAL A 24 4.70 -25.11 1.93
CA VAL A 24 4.74 -24.30 0.72
C VAL A 24 3.83 -24.88 -0.37
N ARG A 25 3.66 -26.21 -0.43
CA ARG A 25 2.78 -26.84 -1.43
C ARG A 25 1.30 -26.62 -1.09
N ALA A 26 0.93 -26.71 0.19
CA ALA A 26 -0.41 -26.38 0.64
C ALA A 26 -0.73 -24.90 0.41
N ASP A 27 0.24 -24.01 0.61
CA ASP A 27 0.05 -22.58 0.40
C ASP A 27 -0.12 -22.21 -1.08
N VAL A 28 0.72 -22.77 -1.96
CA VAL A 28 0.57 -22.64 -3.42
C VAL A 28 -0.75 -23.23 -3.90
N ALA A 29 -1.22 -24.34 -3.33
CA ALA A 29 -2.52 -24.91 -3.65
C ALA A 29 -3.68 -23.97 -3.27
N ARG A 30 -3.64 -23.37 -2.06
CA ARG A 30 -4.63 -22.35 -1.64
C ARG A 30 -4.61 -21.12 -2.55
N GLY A 31 -3.43 -20.66 -2.97
CA GLY A 31 -3.28 -19.55 -3.91
C GLY A 31 -3.92 -19.84 -5.28
N ARG A 32 -3.71 -21.04 -5.84
CA ARG A 32 -4.32 -21.46 -7.11
C ARG A 32 -5.84 -21.54 -7.04
N VAL A 33 -6.40 -21.98 -5.92
CA VAL A 33 -7.86 -22.03 -5.72
C VAL A 33 -8.46 -20.63 -5.73
N ARG A 34 -7.86 -19.67 -5.01
CA ARG A 34 -8.33 -18.27 -4.99
C ARG A 34 -8.29 -17.62 -6.38
N LEU A 35 -7.24 -17.88 -7.16
CA LEU A 35 -7.13 -17.37 -8.53
C LEU A 35 -8.22 -17.95 -9.46
N ARG A 36 -8.54 -19.24 -9.34
CA ARG A 36 -9.65 -19.85 -10.11
C ARG A 36 -11.00 -19.24 -9.73
N GLN A 37 -11.26 -19.04 -8.44
CA GLN A 37 -12.48 -18.41 -7.95
C GLN A 37 -12.63 -16.97 -8.46
N ARG A 38 -11.54 -16.18 -8.47
CA ARG A 38 -11.55 -14.82 -9.03
C ARG A 38 -11.81 -14.80 -10.54
N ARG A 39 -11.25 -15.74 -11.31
CA ARG A 39 -11.50 -15.82 -12.75
C ARG A 39 -12.95 -16.19 -13.09
N VAL A 40 -13.59 -17.03 -12.26
CA VAL A 40 -15.02 -17.35 -12.41
C VAL A 40 -15.90 -16.15 -12.05
N ALA A 41 -15.56 -15.41 -10.98
CA ALA A 41 -16.29 -14.21 -10.59
C ALA A 41 -16.20 -13.07 -11.62
N VAL A 42 -15.04 -12.89 -12.26
CA VAL A 42 -14.84 -11.86 -13.31
C VAL A 42 -15.44 -12.29 -14.66
N GLY A 43 -15.47 -13.59 -14.96
CA GLY A 43 -16.11 -14.11 -16.18
C GLY A 43 -17.64 -14.19 -16.14
N GLY A 44 -18.24 -14.15 -14.94
CA GLY A 44 -19.70 -14.26 -14.75
C GLY A 44 -20.53 -13.04 -15.13
N ALA A 45 -19.90 -11.88 -15.35
CA ALA A 45 -20.61 -10.65 -15.72
C ALA A 45 -20.82 -10.47 -17.24
N ALA A 46 -20.25 -11.34 -18.08
CA ALA A 46 -20.22 -11.16 -19.53
C ALA A 46 -21.16 -12.07 -20.34
N LEU A 47 -22.07 -12.83 -19.71
CA LEU A 47 -22.99 -13.71 -20.42
C LEU A 47 -24.44 -13.55 -19.95
N LEU A 48 -25.06 -12.44 -20.39
CA LEU A 48 -26.51 -12.30 -20.48
C LEU A 48 -26.94 -11.84 -21.89
N VAL A 49 -26.46 -12.48 -22.95
CA VAL A 49 -27.21 -12.58 -24.22
C VAL A 49 -26.90 -13.91 -24.91
N ALA A 50 -27.98 -14.64 -25.22
CA ALA A 50 -28.12 -15.79 -26.14
C ALA A 50 -27.84 -17.22 -25.63
N GLY A 51 -28.92 -18.02 -25.60
CA GLY A 51 -28.94 -19.30 -26.32
C GLY A 51 -28.86 -20.59 -25.50
N VAL A 52 -30.02 -21.17 -25.22
CA VAL A 52 -30.26 -22.55 -24.75
C VAL A 52 -29.61 -23.60 -25.68
N VAL A 53 -28.82 -24.55 -25.14
CA VAL A 53 -28.87 -26.01 -25.46
C VAL A 53 -28.27 -26.86 -24.32
N LEU A 54 -29.12 -27.72 -23.75
CA LEU A 54 -28.96 -29.04 -23.10
C LEU A 54 -27.57 -29.66 -22.86
N GLY A 55 -27.37 -30.22 -21.64
CA GLY A 55 -26.51 -31.40 -21.45
C GLY A 55 -25.98 -31.70 -20.04
N GLY A 56 -26.77 -32.43 -19.23
CA GLY A 56 -26.43 -33.48 -18.25
C GLY A 56 -25.15 -33.48 -17.37
N GLY A 57 -25.33 -33.80 -16.09
CA GLY A 57 -24.34 -34.60 -15.34
C GLY A 57 -24.14 -34.26 -13.86
N LEU A 58 -24.77 -35.06 -12.97
CA LEU A 58 -24.52 -35.17 -11.52
C LEU A 58 -23.07 -35.53 -11.17
N ALA A 59 -22.54 -35.02 -10.05
CA ALA A 59 -21.73 -35.80 -9.10
C ALA A 59 -21.59 -35.11 -7.72
N LEU A 60 -21.66 -35.95 -6.69
CA LEU A 60 -21.70 -35.71 -5.24
C LEU A 60 -20.31 -35.59 -4.59
N GLY A 61 -20.27 -35.01 -3.38
CA GLY A 61 -19.23 -35.19 -2.35
C GLY A 61 -19.28 -34.02 -1.36
N ALA A 62 -19.86 -34.06 -0.16
CA ALA A 62 -19.79 -34.98 0.99
C ALA A 62 -18.44 -34.98 1.73
N GLY A 63 -18.46 -34.54 2.99
CA GLY A 63 -17.41 -34.67 4.01
C GLY A 63 -16.76 -33.34 4.42
N GLY A 64 -16.62 -32.95 5.68
CA GLY A 64 -16.96 -33.59 6.94
C GLY A 64 -16.76 -32.57 8.07
N SER A 65 -17.60 -32.68 9.10
CA SER A 65 -17.60 -31.89 10.33
C SER A 65 -16.43 -32.28 11.22
N GLY A 66 -15.55 -31.32 11.53
CA GLY A 66 -14.48 -31.44 12.51
C GLY A 66 -14.72 -30.49 13.68
N GLN A 67 -15.31 -31.02 14.74
CA GLN A 67 -15.65 -30.32 15.98
C GLN A 67 -14.43 -30.35 16.90
N ALA A 68 -13.76 -29.21 17.08
CA ALA A 68 -12.70 -29.04 18.08
C ALA A 68 -13.28 -28.33 19.32
N GLY A 69 -13.23 -29.01 20.46
CA GLY A 69 -13.78 -28.54 21.72
C GLY A 69 -12.95 -27.41 22.37
N PRO A 70 -13.55 -26.65 23.30
CA PRO A 70 -12.85 -25.60 24.04
C PRO A 70 -11.93 -26.21 25.12
N VAL A 71 -10.69 -25.73 25.18
CA VAL A 71 -9.73 -26.02 26.26
C VAL A 71 -9.87 -24.93 27.34
N PRO A 72 -9.87 -25.27 28.64
CA PRO A 72 -10.05 -24.30 29.72
C PRO A 72 -8.80 -23.45 29.93
N VAL A 73 -8.98 -22.13 30.00
CA VAL A 73 -7.95 -21.15 30.36
C VAL A 73 -7.97 -20.96 31.88
N GLY A 74 -6.85 -21.25 32.54
CA GLY A 74 -6.65 -21.01 33.97
C GLY A 74 -6.28 -19.54 34.27
N PRO A 75 -6.56 -19.03 35.49
CA PRO A 75 -6.30 -17.63 35.84
C PRO A 75 -4.82 -17.42 36.21
N GLY A 76 -4.15 -16.51 35.50
CA GLY A 76 -2.82 -15.99 35.83
C GLY A 76 -2.90 -14.62 36.54
N PRO A 77 -1.94 -14.29 37.43
CA PRO A 77 -2.07 -13.21 38.41
C PRO A 77 -2.00 -11.80 37.81
N THR A 78 -2.85 -10.93 38.35
CA THR A 78 -2.90 -9.49 38.12
C THR A 78 -1.71 -8.80 38.79
N ALA A 79 -0.83 -8.18 38.01
CA ALA A 79 0.17 -7.24 38.52
C ALA A 79 -0.35 -5.81 38.33
N THR A 80 -0.61 -5.11 39.43
CA THR A 80 -0.99 -3.71 39.47
C THR A 80 0.24 -2.84 39.23
N ALA A 81 0.32 -2.15 38.09
CA ALA A 81 1.33 -1.14 37.85
C ALA A 81 0.81 0.23 38.29
N THR A 82 1.45 0.83 39.29
CA THR A 82 1.17 2.20 39.73
C THR A 82 1.90 3.16 38.79
N TYR A 83 1.13 3.87 37.96
CA TYR A 83 1.61 4.94 37.10
C TYR A 83 1.67 6.26 37.88
N HIS A 84 2.82 6.92 37.87
CA HIS A 84 2.96 8.31 38.31
C HIS A 84 3.06 9.19 37.08
N GLU A 85 2.08 10.06 36.90
CA GLU A 85 2.03 11.05 35.83
C GLU A 85 2.92 12.25 36.20
N PRO A 86 3.84 12.70 35.33
CA PRO A 86 4.52 13.97 35.53
C PRO A 86 3.57 15.12 35.17
N ASP A 87 3.41 16.04 36.12
CA ASP A 87 2.66 17.28 35.95
C ASP A 87 3.43 18.21 35.00
N VAL A 88 2.95 18.31 33.75
CA VAL A 88 3.49 19.24 32.74
C VAL A 88 2.48 20.36 32.56
N THR A 89 2.77 21.51 33.16
CA THR A 89 2.04 22.75 32.90
C THR A 89 2.40 23.28 31.51
N ILE A 90 1.48 23.15 30.56
CA ILE A 90 1.60 23.74 29.21
C ILE A 90 0.97 25.13 29.25
N GLU A 91 1.77 26.17 29.00
CA GLU A 91 1.28 27.53 28.72
C GLU A 91 0.38 27.50 27.47
N PRO A 92 -0.83 28.11 27.51
CA PRO A 92 -1.70 28.19 26.35
C PRO A 92 -1.05 29.10 25.29
N SER A 93 -0.38 28.48 24.33
CA SER A 93 0.10 29.14 23.13
C SER A 93 -1.09 29.59 22.30
N ALA A 94 -1.13 30.88 21.96
CA ALA A 94 -2.23 31.51 21.26
C ALA A 94 -2.56 30.78 19.95
N SER A 95 -3.80 30.32 19.84
CA SER A 95 -4.35 29.66 18.66
C SER A 95 -4.20 30.59 17.44
N PRO A 96 -3.46 30.21 16.38
CA PRO A 96 -3.50 30.97 15.15
C PRO A 96 -4.89 30.87 14.55
N ALA A 97 -5.33 31.98 13.95
CA ALA A 97 -6.67 32.16 13.39
C ALA A 97 -7.06 31.01 12.46
N THR A 98 -8.28 30.51 12.65
CA THR A 98 -8.96 29.55 11.78
C THR A 98 -8.96 30.04 10.34
N ALA A 99 -8.07 29.48 9.52
CA ALA A 99 -7.99 29.81 8.11
C ALA A 99 -9.24 29.32 7.37
N THR A 100 -9.77 30.17 6.50
CA THR A 100 -10.92 29.95 5.60
C THR A 100 -10.61 28.94 4.47
N ALA A 101 -9.81 27.91 4.75
CA ALA A 101 -9.31 26.94 3.77
C ALA A 101 -10.32 25.84 3.39
N THR A 102 -11.43 25.71 4.12
CA THR A 102 -12.37 24.59 3.96
C THR A 102 -13.18 24.64 2.66
N ALA A 103 -13.61 25.82 2.21
CA ALA A 103 -14.53 25.92 1.07
C ALA A 103 -13.90 25.56 -0.30
N SER A 104 -12.60 25.82 -0.49
CA SER A 104 -11.92 25.55 -1.77
C SER A 104 -11.54 24.08 -1.92
N GLY A 105 -11.19 23.40 -0.83
CA GLY A 105 -10.89 21.97 -0.82
C GLY A 105 -12.10 21.13 -1.21
N ASP A 106 -13.28 21.50 -0.71
CA ASP A 106 -14.54 20.80 -0.99
C ASP A 106 -14.93 20.89 -2.48
N ALA A 107 -14.81 22.07 -3.09
CA ALA A 107 -15.14 22.27 -4.50
C ALA A 107 -14.20 21.49 -5.44
N ARG A 108 -12.88 21.52 -5.17
CA ARG A 108 -11.87 20.75 -5.93
C ARG A 108 -12.16 19.26 -5.83
N THR A 109 -12.37 18.75 -4.62
CA THR A 109 -12.68 17.33 -4.36
C THR A 109 -13.95 16.89 -5.09
N ALA A 110 -15.02 17.69 -5.01
CA ALA A 110 -16.27 17.40 -5.70
C ALA A 110 -16.08 17.35 -7.23
N ARG A 111 -15.31 18.27 -7.82
CA ARG A 111 -14.98 18.26 -9.25
C ARG A 111 -14.20 17.01 -9.65
N LEU A 112 -13.16 16.67 -8.89
CA LEU A 112 -12.33 15.49 -9.16
C LEU A 112 -13.18 14.22 -9.11
N ARG A 113 -14.03 14.06 -8.08
CA ARG A 113 -14.96 12.95 -7.95
C ARG A 113 -15.92 12.87 -9.14
N ALA A 114 -16.58 13.97 -9.48
CA ALA A 114 -17.50 14.03 -10.62
C ALA A 114 -16.80 13.72 -11.96
N THR A 115 -15.50 13.96 -12.07
CA THR A 115 -14.72 13.57 -13.26
C THR A 115 -14.42 12.07 -13.26
N LEU A 116 -14.09 11.49 -12.10
CA LEU A 116 -13.82 10.05 -11.96
C LEU A 116 -15.07 9.18 -12.10
N GLU A 117 -16.25 9.73 -11.80
CA GLU A 117 -17.55 9.07 -11.97
C GLU A 117 -18.03 9.00 -13.43
N GLN A 118 -17.42 9.76 -14.35
CA GLN A 118 -17.75 9.67 -15.77
C GLN A 118 -17.31 8.31 -16.31
N ASP A 119 -18.08 7.73 -17.23
CA ASP A 119 -17.67 6.51 -17.93
C ASP A 119 -16.52 6.82 -18.89
N TRP A 120 -15.33 6.30 -18.61
CA TRP A 120 -14.18 6.33 -19.52
C TRP A 120 -14.02 4.96 -20.17
N SER A 121 -14.42 4.89 -21.44
CA SER A 121 -14.52 3.63 -22.19
C SER A 121 -13.21 3.15 -22.80
N SER A 122 -12.21 4.04 -22.88
CA SER A 122 -10.94 3.78 -23.54
C SER A 122 -9.76 4.44 -22.83
N PRO A 123 -8.51 3.98 -23.08
CA PRO A 123 -7.31 4.66 -22.58
C PRO A 123 -7.18 6.12 -23.06
N GLU A 124 -7.81 6.45 -24.19
CA GLU A 124 -7.88 7.81 -24.74
C GLU A 124 -8.81 8.71 -23.91
N ASP A 125 -9.72 8.14 -23.12
CA ASP A 125 -10.70 8.88 -22.33
C ASP A 125 -10.25 9.07 -20.88
N ILE A 126 -9.07 8.54 -20.49
CA ILE A 126 -8.54 8.66 -19.14
C ILE A 126 -8.43 10.16 -18.78
N PRO A 127 -9.06 10.59 -17.68
CA PRO A 127 -8.99 11.99 -17.27
C PRO A 127 -7.58 12.37 -16.80
N PHE A 128 -7.34 13.68 -16.65
CA PHE A 128 -6.12 14.20 -16.05
C PHE A 128 -4.81 13.82 -16.78
N LYS A 129 -4.83 13.64 -18.10
CA LYS A 129 -3.64 13.26 -18.89
C LYS A 129 -2.44 14.19 -18.70
N ALA A 130 -2.68 15.50 -18.62
CA ALA A 130 -1.62 16.50 -18.40
C ALA A 130 -0.96 16.31 -17.04
N TRP A 131 -1.77 16.31 -15.97
CA TRP A 131 -1.34 16.02 -14.61
C TRP A 131 -0.58 14.69 -14.51
N ARG A 132 -1.08 13.61 -15.14
CA ARG A 132 -0.41 12.30 -15.15
C ARG A 132 0.99 12.37 -15.78
N SER A 133 1.12 13.14 -16.85
CA SER A 133 2.39 13.33 -17.56
C SER A 133 3.38 14.13 -16.71
N GLU A 134 2.91 15.12 -15.97
CA GLU A 134 3.72 15.88 -15.00
C GLU A 134 4.14 15.02 -13.81
N LEU A 135 3.24 14.21 -13.26
CA LEU A 135 3.54 13.24 -12.21
C LEU A 135 4.65 12.27 -12.63
N PHE A 136 4.57 11.75 -13.86
CA PHE A 136 5.63 10.91 -14.42
C PHE A 136 6.95 11.67 -14.61
N ALA A 137 6.91 12.88 -15.18
CA ALA A 137 8.10 13.68 -15.40
C ALA A 137 8.81 14.02 -14.08
N THR A 138 8.05 14.37 -13.04
CA THR A 138 8.54 14.62 -11.68
C THR A 138 9.16 13.36 -11.08
N THR A 139 8.44 12.24 -11.12
CA THR A 139 8.93 10.94 -10.62
C THR A 139 10.23 10.53 -11.29
N ARG A 140 10.30 10.63 -12.63
CA ARG A 140 11.51 10.36 -13.40
C ARG A 140 12.66 11.28 -13.01
N SER A 141 12.41 12.59 -12.87
CA SER A 141 13.46 13.55 -12.53
C SER A 141 14.13 13.26 -11.18
N VAL A 142 13.42 12.63 -10.25
CA VAL A 142 13.94 12.32 -8.90
C VAL A 142 14.50 10.91 -8.82
N LEU A 143 13.77 9.90 -9.31
CA LEU A 143 14.11 8.48 -9.11
C LEU A 143 14.91 7.87 -10.27
N ASP A 144 14.76 8.38 -11.49
CA ASP A 144 15.44 7.86 -12.68
C ASP A 144 15.95 9.00 -13.57
N PRO A 145 16.92 9.80 -13.08
CA PRO A 145 17.43 10.96 -13.81
C PRO A 145 18.10 10.60 -15.14
N SER A 146 18.61 9.37 -15.30
CA SER A 146 19.11 8.87 -16.59
C SER A 146 17.97 8.52 -17.56
N GLY A 147 16.77 8.26 -17.06
CA GLY A 147 15.61 7.86 -17.86
C GLY A 147 15.76 6.49 -18.51
N THR A 148 16.47 5.58 -17.83
CA THR A 148 16.83 4.26 -18.38
C THR A 148 16.09 3.12 -17.72
N HIS A 149 15.32 3.38 -16.66
CA HIS A 149 14.73 2.34 -15.81
C HIS A 149 13.21 2.40 -15.76
N LEU A 150 12.64 3.61 -15.63
CA LEU A 150 11.19 3.80 -15.53
C LEU A 150 10.53 3.66 -16.90
N ASP A 151 9.48 2.84 -16.95
CA ASP A 151 8.65 2.64 -18.13
C ASP A 151 7.24 3.20 -17.92
N TYR A 152 6.87 4.14 -18.79
CA TYR A 152 5.54 4.78 -18.80
C TYR A 152 4.48 3.95 -19.55
N ALA A 153 4.88 2.93 -20.33
CA ALA A 153 3.93 2.11 -21.08
C ALA A 153 2.97 1.31 -20.19
N SER A 154 3.34 1.13 -18.90
CA SER A 154 2.51 0.50 -17.88
C SER A 154 1.71 1.48 -17.01
N ALA A 155 1.79 2.79 -17.28
CA ALA A 155 1.22 3.86 -16.46
C ALA A 155 -0.31 4.00 -16.57
N GLY A 156 -1.02 3.01 -16.02
CA GLY A 156 -2.43 3.17 -15.68
C GLY A 156 -2.63 4.29 -14.65
N LEU A 157 -3.74 5.02 -14.79
CA LEU A 157 -4.23 5.88 -13.70
C LEU A 157 -4.72 4.95 -12.58
N THR A 158 -4.16 5.10 -11.39
CA THR A 158 -4.77 4.56 -10.16
C THR A 158 -5.62 5.68 -9.59
N ALA A 159 -6.90 5.41 -9.32
CA ALA A 159 -7.81 6.42 -8.80
C ALA A 159 -8.78 5.77 -7.81
N GLY A 160 -9.11 6.53 -6.77
CA GLY A 160 -10.08 6.17 -5.76
C GLY A 160 -10.69 7.43 -5.15
N TYR A 161 -11.85 7.28 -4.55
CA TYR A 161 -12.45 8.34 -3.73
C TYR A 161 -13.36 7.69 -2.70
N ASP A 162 -13.55 8.40 -1.59
CA ASP A 162 -14.51 8.10 -0.55
C ASP A 162 -15.13 9.40 -0.02
N ASP A 163 -15.87 9.32 1.07
CA ASP A 163 -16.46 10.51 1.72
C ASP A 163 -15.39 11.47 2.29
N GLN A 164 -14.14 11.03 2.41
CA GLN A 164 -13.02 11.77 3.00
C GLN A 164 -12.10 12.42 1.96
N GLY A 165 -12.18 12.04 0.68
CA GLY A 165 -11.45 12.74 -0.38
C GLY A 165 -11.31 11.94 -1.68
N VAL A 166 -10.26 12.26 -2.42
CA VAL A 166 -9.87 11.63 -3.68
C VAL A 166 -8.38 11.27 -3.62
N GLY A 167 -8.02 10.08 -4.12
CA GLY A 167 -6.66 9.64 -4.39
C GLY A 167 -6.45 9.42 -5.88
N LEU A 168 -5.35 9.94 -6.41
CA LEU A 168 -4.93 9.76 -7.80
C LEU A 168 -3.45 9.37 -7.85
N GLY A 169 -3.08 8.44 -8.72
CA GLY A 169 -1.71 7.99 -8.83
C GLY A 169 -1.37 7.31 -10.16
N VAL A 170 -0.10 6.92 -10.28
CA VAL A 170 0.43 6.16 -11.41
C VAL A 170 1.21 4.95 -10.93
N LYS A 171 1.12 3.85 -11.69
CA LYS A 171 1.95 2.66 -11.53
C LYS A 171 2.94 2.58 -12.67
N LEU A 172 4.22 2.63 -12.34
CA LEU A 172 5.31 2.66 -13.31
C LEU A 172 6.11 1.36 -13.21
N GLY A 173 6.40 0.76 -14.35
CA GLY A 173 7.34 -0.35 -14.43
C GLY A 173 8.76 0.15 -14.16
N TRP A 174 9.54 -0.63 -13.43
CA TRP A 174 10.97 -0.41 -13.27
C TRP A 174 11.73 -1.60 -13.84
N SER A 175 12.67 -1.35 -14.74
CA SER A 175 13.49 -2.40 -15.35
C SER A 175 14.97 -2.01 -15.35
N ARG A 176 15.85 -2.98 -15.60
CA ARG A 176 17.29 -2.74 -15.83
C ARG A 176 17.66 -3.28 -17.21
N PRO A 177 18.47 -2.55 -18.00
CA PRO A 177 18.94 -3.05 -19.29
C PRO A 177 19.57 -4.44 -19.16
N GLY A 178 19.09 -5.39 -19.98
CA GLY A 178 19.56 -6.78 -19.98
C GLY A 178 19.03 -7.66 -18.84
N SER A 179 18.16 -7.16 -17.96
CA SER A 179 17.50 -7.96 -16.92
C SER A 179 16.07 -8.34 -17.34
N PRO A 180 15.62 -9.58 -17.10
CA PRO A 180 14.23 -9.98 -17.35
C PRO A 180 13.25 -9.54 -16.25
N GLY A 181 13.76 -8.97 -15.14
CA GLY A 181 12.93 -8.56 -14.01
C GLY A 181 12.14 -7.28 -14.28
N LEU A 182 10.97 -7.17 -13.65
CA LEU A 182 10.15 -5.95 -13.66
C LEU A 182 9.68 -5.63 -12.24
N GLY A 183 10.07 -4.46 -11.75
CA GLY A 183 9.61 -3.87 -10.49
C GLY A 183 8.50 -2.86 -10.73
N LEU A 184 7.95 -2.36 -9.64
CA LEU A 184 6.89 -1.38 -9.59
C LEU A 184 7.37 -0.16 -8.80
N VAL A 185 7.16 1.02 -9.36
CA VAL A 185 7.14 2.29 -8.63
C VAL A 185 5.74 2.84 -8.74
N GLU A 186 5.05 3.00 -7.62
CA GLU A 186 3.73 3.63 -7.57
C GLU A 186 3.84 4.96 -6.83
N VAL A 187 3.25 6.00 -7.42
CA VAL A 187 3.19 7.34 -6.83
C VAL A 187 1.74 7.77 -6.79
N GLU A 188 1.25 8.07 -5.60
CA GLU A 188 -0.13 8.50 -5.35
C GLU A 188 -0.12 9.86 -4.63
N VAL A 189 -1.03 10.72 -5.05
CA VAL A 189 -1.35 12.00 -4.41
C VAL A 189 -2.82 11.95 -4.01
N SER A 190 -3.13 12.25 -2.76
CA SER A 190 -4.49 12.18 -2.25
C SER A 190 -4.77 13.31 -1.28
N ASN A 191 -6.03 13.74 -1.18
CA ASN A 191 -6.50 14.57 -0.06
C ASN A 191 -7.45 13.81 0.85
N GLU A 192 -7.55 12.49 0.68
CA GLU A 192 -8.35 11.60 1.54
C GLU A 192 -7.96 11.76 3.02
N GLY A 193 -8.93 12.25 3.79
CA GLY A 193 -8.80 12.59 5.20
C GLY A 193 -8.85 11.42 6.18
N GLY A 194 -8.88 10.17 5.71
CA GLY A 194 -9.14 8.99 6.54
C GLY A 194 -8.38 8.99 7.89
N SER A 195 -9.15 9.08 8.98
CA SER A 195 -8.68 8.83 10.34
C SER A 195 -8.54 7.32 10.59
N ASP A 196 -7.53 6.94 11.36
CA ASP A 196 -7.32 5.63 12.00
C ASP A 196 -6.90 4.39 11.19
N GLN A 197 -6.99 4.34 9.85
CA GLN A 197 -6.45 3.18 9.08
C GLN A 197 -4.99 3.33 8.63
N ASP A 198 -4.39 4.48 8.94
CA ASP A 198 -3.07 4.92 8.54
C ASP A 198 -1.90 4.09 9.15
N GLN A 199 -2.08 3.04 9.97
CA GLN A 199 -0.95 2.50 10.76
C GLN A 199 -0.46 1.07 10.51
N CYS A 200 -1.19 0.12 9.92
CA CYS A 200 -0.61 -1.22 9.65
C CYS A 200 -1.30 -1.99 8.51
N VAL A 201 -2.58 -1.68 8.22
CA VAL A 201 -3.41 -2.44 7.28
C VAL A 201 -3.32 -1.90 5.85
N SER A 202 -3.29 -0.58 5.68
CA SER A 202 -3.30 0.07 4.35
C SER A 202 -2.03 -0.19 3.54
N LEU A 203 -0.94 -0.57 4.20
CA LEU A 203 0.31 -0.90 3.54
C LEU A 203 0.40 -2.38 3.12
N GLY A 204 -0.69 -3.15 3.11
CA GLY A 204 -0.77 -4.38 2.31
C GLY A 204 0.39 -5.39 2.44
N GLY A 205 1.07 -5.45 3.59
CA GLY A 205 2.25 -6.30 3.81
C GLY A 205 3.51 -5.60 4.34
N PHE A 206 3.63 -4.27 4.32
CA PHE A 206 4.84 -3.56 4.82
C PHE A 206 4.92 -3.38 6.34
N GLY A 207 4.12 -4.14 7.10
CA GLY A 207 3.98 -3.96 8.55
C GLY A 207 3.44 -2.59 8.94
N CYS A 208 3.65 -2.22 10.21
CA CYS A 208 3.30 -0.89 10.71
C CYS A 208 4.42 0.10 10.36
N PRO A 209 4.14 1.19 9.63
CA PRO A 209 5.19 2.09 9.22
C PRO A 209 5.72 2.89 10.41
N ARG A 210 7.03 3.00 10.49
CA ARG A 210 7.72 3.83 11.47
C ARG A 210 7.69 5.30 11.06
N THR A 211 7.64 6.18 12.04
CA THR A 211 7.81 7.62 11.82
C THR A 211 9.29 7.96 11.70
N VAL A 212 9.64 8.80 10.73
CA VAL A 212 10.99 9.34 10.55
C VAL A 212 10.93 10.84 10.32
N ASP A 213 11.92 11.57 10.82
CA ASP A 213 12.07 13.00 10.56
C ASP A 213 13.22 13.24 9.59
N VAL A 214 12.91 13.92 8.48
CA VAL A 214 13.86 14.21 7.39
C VAL A 214 13.81 15.70 7.12
N GLY A 215 14.86 16.43 7.55
CA GLY A 215 14.93 17.88 7.32
C GLY A 215 13.83 18.69 8.03
N GLY A 216 13.31 18.20 9.15
CA GLY A 216 12.18 18.82 9.87
C GLY A 216 10.80 18.39 9.36
N THR A 217 10.76 17.53 8.34
CA THR A 217 9.54 16.95 7.78
C THR A 217 9.31 15.56 8.34
N THR A 218 8.17 15.35 8.96
CA THR A 218 7.75 14.03 9.43
C THR A 218 7.21 13.18 8.26
N MET A 219 7.70 11.95 8.17
CA MET A 219 7.32 10.96 7.17
C MET A 219 7.04 9.62 7.83
N ARG A 220 6.35 8.75 7.10
CA ARG A 220 6.05 7.38 7.53
C ARG A 220 6.64 6.40 6.53
N VAL A 221 7.32 5.38 7.05
CA VAL A 221 8.09 4.44 6.23
C VAL A 221 7.73 3.01 6.61
N GLY A 222 7.23 2.25 5.65
CA GLY A 222 7.04 0.81 5.76
C GLY A 222 8.08 0.10 4.90
N GLU A 223 8.56 -1.05 5.36
CA GLU A 223 9.56 -1.88 4.67
C GLU A 223 9.04 -3.33 4.69
N GLY A 224 9.23 -4.05 3.58
CA GLY A 224 8.89 -5.46 3.47
C GLY A 224 10.12 -6.34 3.29
N ASP A 225 9.91 -7.64 3.23
CA ASP A 225 10.96 -8.64 3.41
C ASP A 225 11.89 -8.80 2.20
N ALA A 226 11.42 -8.46 0.99
CA ALA A 226 12.19 -8.61 -0.25
C ALA A 226 12.77 -7.29 -0.77
N GLY A 227 12.84 -6.26 0.09
CA GLY A 227 13.39 -4.95 -0.24
C GLY A 227 12.36 -3.97 -0.83
N GLU A 228 11.09 -4.34 -0.83
CA GLU A 228 9.99 -3.42 -1.04
C GLU A 228 9.88 -2.41 0.10
N PHE A 229 9.49 -1.18 -0.21
CA PHE A 229 9.21 -0.16 0.81
C PHE A 229 8.16 0.83 0.33
N VAL A 230 7.64 1.59 1.28
CA VAL A 230 6.67 2.66 1.05
C VAL A 230 7.03 3.86 1.92
N VAL A 231 6.95 5.05 1.32
CA VAL A 231 7.13 6.33 2.01
C VAL A 231 5.86 7.14 1.84
N LEU A 232 5.36 7.66 2.95
CA LEU A 232 4.20 8.55 2.98
C LEU A 232 4.58 9.86 3.66
N HIS A 233 4.17 10.97 3.05
CA HIS A 233 4.27 12.30 3.63
C HIS A 233 2.91 12.99 3.53
N ARG A 234 2.45 13.57 4.65
CA ARG A 234 1.25 14.42 4.70
C ARG A 234 1.71 15.86 4.91
N ARG A 235 1.33 16.73 3.99
CA ARG A 235 1.64 18.15 4.00
C ARG A 235 0.71 18.93 4.93
N PRO A 236 1.09 20.14 5.35
CA PRO A 236 0.24 20.99 6.20
C PRO A 236 -1.10 21.40 5.57
N ASP A 237 -1.20 21.40 4.25
CA ASP A 237 -2.43 21.69 3.49
C ASP A 237 -3.40 20.49 3.42
N GLY A 238 -3.01 19.34 4.00
CA GLY A 238 -3.79 18.11 4.01
C GLY A 238 -3.51 17.17 2.82
N VAL A 239 -2.72 17.59 1.83
CA VAL A 239 -2.32 16.72 0.72
C VAL A 239 -1.36 15.65 1.23
N ARG A 240 -1.59 14.41 0.82
CA ARG A 240 -0.77 13.24 1.12
C ARG A 240 -0.12 12.77 -0.16
N VAL A 241 1.17 12.49 -0.09
CA VAL A 241 1.93 11.84 -1.17
C VAL A 241 2.47 10.52 -0.66
N LEU A 242 2.27 9.46 -1.45
CA LEU A 242 2.77 8.12 -1.20
C LEU A 242 3.66 7.68 -2.36
N VAL A 243 4.80 7.11 -2.04
CA VAL A 243 5.70 6.45 -2.99
C VAL A 243 5.92 5.02 -2.52
N LEU A 244 5.46 4.06 -3.31
CA LEU A 244 5.69 2.64 -3.13
C LEU A 244 6.73 2.16 -4.12
N VAL A 245 7.71 1.41 -3.65
CA VAL A 245 8.73 0.77 -4.46
C VAL A 245 8.71 -0.72 -4.16
N ASN A 246 8.45 -1.53 -5.19
CA ASN A 246 8.40 -2.99 -5.07
C ASN A 246 9.32 -3.61 -6.14
N PRO A 247 10.27 -4.48 -5.77
CA PRO A 247 11.11 -5.19 -6.74
C PRO A 247 10.35 -6.05 -7.74
N LEU A 248 9.08 -6.39 -7.47
CA LEU A 248 8.22 -7.21 -8.34
C LEU A 248 6.91 -6.48 -8.69
N PHE A 249 6.69 -6.25 -9.99
CA PHE A 249 5.39 -5.85 -10.51
C PHE A 249 4.54 -7.11 -10.78
N GLY A 250 3.91 -7.64 -9.73
CA GLY A 250 3.26 -8.96 -9.76
C GLY A 250 2.15 -9.16 -10.81
N ASN A 251 1.54 -8.08 -11.30
CA ASN A 251 0.55 -8.16 -12.38
C ASN A 251 1.18 -8.33 -13.77
N ASN A 252 2.47 -7.97 -13.92
CA ASN A 252 3.15 -7.84 -15.20
C ASN A 252 4.37 -8.76 -15.31
N SER A 253 4.89 -9.26 -14.19
CA SER A 253 6.04 -10.16 -14.15
C SER A 253 5.97 -11.11 -12.96
N THR A 254 6.67 -12.23 -13.07
CA THR A 254 6.96 -13.17 -11.98
C THR A 254 8.41 -13.12 -11.52
N THR A 255 9.24 -12.29 -12.17
CA THR A 255 10.67 -12.15 -11.88
C THR A 255 10.93 -10.76 -11.29
N PRO A 256 11.43 -10.67 -10.04
CA PRO A 256 11.76 -9.39 -9.45
C PRO A 256 13.00 -8.77 -10.11
N VAL A 257 13.12 -7.45 -10.08
CA VAL A 257 14.35 -6.74 -10.41
C VAL A 257 15.36 -6.93 -9.28
N ALA A 258 16.53 -7.46 -9.61
CA ALA A 258 17.65 -7.51 -8.67
C ALA A 258 18.21 -6.09 -8.45
N GLY A 259 17.97 -5.55 -7.25
CA GLY A 259 18.46 -4.23 -6.83
C GLY A 259 17.82 -3.10 -7.65
N ILE A 260 16.66 -2.61 -7.20
CA ILE A 260 15.91 -1.55 -7.88
C ILE A 260 16.71 -0.23 -7.95
N GLY A 261 17.71 -0.02 -7.08
CA GLY A 261 18.57 1.15 -7.12
C GLY A 261 17.92 2.44 -6.62
N VAL A 262 16.63 2.40 -6.31
CA VAL A 262 15.89 3.44 -5.59
C VAL A 262 15.89 3.11 -4.10
N GLY A 263 16.40 4.01 -3.27
CA GLY A 263 16.34 3.89 -1.81
C GLY A 263 15.26 4.77 -1.18
N PRO A 264 14.95 4.58 0.12
CA PRO A 264 14.00 5.43 0.84
C PRO A 264 14.34 6.92 0.78
N ARG A 265 15.64 7.28 0.76
CA ARG A 265 16.09 8.68 0.63
C ARG A 265 15.66 9.34 -0.68
N ASP A 266 15.58 8.57 -1.77
CA ASP A 266 15.11 9.08 -3.06
C ASP A 266 13.60 9.33 -3.01
N ALA A 267 12.86 8.40 -2.39
CA ALA A 267 11.44 8.57 -2.14
C ALA A 267 11.15 9.74 -1.18
N TYR A 268 11.98 9.99 -0.16
CA TYR A 268 11.85 11.17 0.72
C TYR A 268 11.93 12.48 -0.06
N ARG A 269 12.81 12.56 -1.07
CA ARG A 269 12.91 13.73 -1.95
C ARG A 269 11.67 13.86 -2.82
N LEU A 270 11.17 12.75 -3.36
CA LEU A 270 10.00 12.77 -4.23
C LEU A 270 8.72 13.16 -3.48
N VAL A 271 8.44 12.57 -2.31
CA VAL A 271 7.20 12.87 -1.55
C VAL A 271 7.12 14.32 -1.05
N GLN A 272 8.25 15.01 -0.99
CA GLN A 272 8.36 16.43 -0.64
C GLN A 272 8.37 17.37 -1.86
N ASP A 273 8.29 16.84 -3.09
CA ASP A 273 8.32 17.68 -4.28
C ASP A 273 6.98 18.41 -4.44
N ASP A 274 7.00 19.74 -4.35
CA ASP A 274 5.81 20.60 -4.39
C ASP A 274 5.03 20.49 -5.71
N ARG A 275 5.64 19.95 -6.78
CA ARG A 275 4.95 19.67 -8.05
C ARG A 275 3.94 18.52 -7.93
N LEU A 276 4.03 17.71 -6.88
CA LEU A 276 3.09 16.63 -6.61
C LEU A 276 1.85 17.17 -5.89
N ASP A 277 0.85 17.62 -6.63
CA ASP A 277 -0.46 17.98 -6.08
C ASP A 277 -1.55 17.31 -6.91
N LEU A 278 -2.80 17.31 -6.46
CA LEU A 278 -3.94 16.86 -7.25
C LEU A 278 -4.12 17.76 -8.51
N PRO A 279 -4.88 17.34 -9.53
CA PRO A 279 -5.26 18.24 -10.62
C PRO A 279 -6.07 19.43 -10.10
N GLU A 280 -5.90 20.60 -10.72
CA GLU A 280 -6.78 21.76 -10.53
C GLU A 280 -8.11 21.59 -11.25
#